data_AF-A0AAW2L0K8-F1
#
_entry.id   AF-A0AAW2L0K8-F1
#
_cell.length_a   1.000
_cell.length_b   1.000
_cell.length_c   1.000
_cell.angle_alpha   90.00
_cell.angle_beta   90.00
_cell.angle_gamma   90.00
#
_symmetry.space_group_name_H-M   'P 1'
#
loop_
_entity.id
_entity.type
_entity.pdbx_description
1 polymer ?
#
loop_
_entity_poly.entity_id
_entity_poly.type
_entity_poly.pdbx_seq_one_letter_code
_entity_poly.pdbx_strand_id
1 'polypeptide(L)'
;MAKYLLKAKELFDEFEESSLIQVSRADNAIADQLAKIASSIAAVRNMRITILSSDRAAVEQYVQILCTNPPPTSWKEDIIRFLTDETTSENPKEARAMKVKAARFVMIEGVLYKRDFSKPFLKCLTPEKTTC
;
A
#
# COMPACT_ATOMS: atom_id res chain seq x y z
N MET A 1 15.68 -18.59 4.77
CA MET A 1 14.78 -19.75 4.63
C MET A 1 13.73 -19.90 5.73
N ALA A 2 14.00 -19.57 7.00
CA ALA A 2 12.99 -19.70 8.08
C ALA A 2 11.65 -19.00 7.76
N LYS A 3 11.68 -17.78 7.20
CA LYS A 3 10.46 -17.05 6.79
C LYS A 3 9.64 -17.77 5.71
N TYR A 4 10.31 -18.33 4.69
CA TYR A 4 9.64 -19.09 3.62
C TYR A 4 9.02 -20.37 4.15
N LEU A 5 9.69 -21.05 5.08
CA LEU A 5 9.17 -22.25 5.73
C LEU A 5 7.92 -21.95 6.55
N LEU A 6 7.93 -20.87 7.34
CA LEU A 6 6.74 -20.43 8.07
C LEU A 6 5.60 -20.13 7.11
N LYS A 7 5.86 -19.38 6.03
CA LYS A 7 4.81 -19.03 5.07
C LYS A 7 4.25 -20.25 4.33
N ALA A 8 5.11 -21.21 4.00
CA ALA A 8 4.67 -22.46 3.40
C ALA A 8 3.73 -23.21 4.35
N LYS A 9 4.09 -23.32 5.65
CA LYS A 9 3.24 -23.97 6.66
C LYS A 9 1.88 -23.28 6.80
N GLU A 10 1.85 -21.96 6.91
CA GLU A 10 0.60 -21.20 6.96
C GLU A 10 -0.32 -21.53 5.77
N LEU A 11 0.25 -21.55 4.56
CA LEU A 11 -0.51 -21.88 3.35
C LEU A 11 -0.93 -23.34 3.31
N PHE A 12 -0.11 -24.26 3.82
CA PHE A 12 -0.47 -25.69 3.92
C PHE A 12 -1.67 -25.91 4.82
N ASP A 13 -1.80 -25.12 5.89
CA ASP A 13 -2.92 -25.18 6.85
C ASP A 13 -4.23 -24.58 6.29
N GLU A 14 -4.18 -23.80 5.20
CA GLU A 14 -5.38 -23.25 4.53
C GLU A 14 -6.15 -24.31 3.72
N PHE A 15 -5.51 -25.43 3.37
CA PHE A 15 -6.14 -26.52 2.63
C PHE A 15 -6.76 -27.55 3.58
N GLU A 16 -7.94 -28.09 3.23
CA GLU A 16 -8.63 -29.13 4.01
C GLU A 16 -7.82 -30.43 4.10
N GLU A 17 -7.12 -30.79 3.03
CA GLU A 17 -6.19 -31.92 2.99
C GLU A 17 -5.02 -31.58 2.06
N SER A 18 -3.79 -31.84 2.51
CA SER A 18 -2.58 -31.57 1.73
C SER A 18 -1.51 -32.63 2.00
N SER A 19 -0.74 -32.99 0.97
CA SER A 19 0.35 -33.97 1.08
C SER A 19 1.60 -33.49 0.35
N LEU A 20 2.77 -33.82 0.91
CA LEU A 20 4.07 -33.51 0.33
C LEU A 20 4.76 -34.81 -0.07
N ILE A 21 4.94 -35.01 -1.37
CA ILE A 21 5.55 -36.21 -1.92
C ILE A 21 6.87 -35.83 -2.57
N GLN A 22 7.91 -36.58 -2.25
CA GLN A 22 9.20 -36.44 -2.92
C GLN A 22 9.15 -37.18 -4.27
N VAL A 23 9.40 -36.44 -5.35
CA VAL A 23 9.47 -36.97 -6.72
C VAL A 23 10.89 -36.86 -7.28
N SER A 24 11.21 -37.72 -8.25
CA SER A 24 12.49 -37.65 -8.94
C SER A 24 12.61 -36.37 -9.77
N ARG A 25 13.83 -35.94 -10.07
CA ARG A 25 14.05 -34.76 -10.92
C ARG A 25 13.53 -34.95 -12.35
N ALA A 26 13.55 -36.18 -12.85
CA ALA A 26 13.02 -36.51 -14.18
C ALA A 26 11.50 -36.27 -14.25
N ASP A 27 10.79 -36.60 -13.17
CA ASP A 27 9.33 -36.45 -13.10
C ASP A 27 8.90 -35.01 -12.82
N ASN A 28 9.80 -34.17 -12.30
CA ASN A 28 9.57 -32.74 -12.06
C ASN A 28 10.21 -31.83 -13.13
N ALA A 29 10.41 -32.36 -14.34
CA ALA A 29 11.16 -31.67 -15.41
C ALA A 29 10.57 -30.30 -15.78
N ILE A 30 9.24 -30.16 -15.77
CA ILE A 30 8.57 -28.89 -16.11
C ILE A 30 8.90 -27.80 -15.09
N ALA A 31 8.79 -28.09 -13.79
CA ALA A 31 9.12 -27.12 -12.75
C ALA A 31 10.61 -26.77 -12.75
N ASP A 32 11.49 -27.74 -13.02
CA ASP A 32 12.94 -27.52 -13.16
C ASP A 32 13.26 -26.60 -14.35
N GLN A 33 12.58 -26.80 -15.50
CA GLN A 33 12.69 -25.90 -16.66
C GLN A 33 12.21 -24.48 -16.33
N LEU A 34 11.07 -24.33 -15.65
CA LEU A 34 10.56 -23.02 -15.24
C LEU A 34 11.52 -22.31 -14.27
N ALA A 35 12.08 -23.04 -13.30
CA ALA A 35 13.07 -22.49 -12.36
C ALA A 35 14.35 -22.06 -13.07
N LYS A 36 14.81 -22.82 -14.09
CA LYS A 36 15.95 -22.45 -14.94
C LYS A 36 15.67 -21.21 -15.78
N ILE A 37 14.47 -21.09 -16.36
CA ILE A 37 14.07 -19.88 -17.07
C ILE A 37 14.11 -18.71 -16.08
N ALA A 38 13.44 -18.85 -14.93
CA ALA A 38 13.38 -17.80 -13.92
C ALA A 38 14.75 -17.31 -13.44
N SER A 39 15.71 -18.22 -13.24
CA SER A 39 17.07 -17.86 -12.82
C SER A 39 17.94 -17.28 -13.95
N SER A 40 17.66 -17.63 -15.21
CA SER A 40 18.38 -17.13 -16.40
C SER A 40 17.71 -15.93 -17.07
N ILE A 41 16.61 -15.39 -16.51
CA ILE A 41 15.84 -14.24 -17.05
C ILE A 41 16.72 -13.03 -17.36
N ALA A 42 17.81 -12.79 -16.61
CA ALA A 42 18.75 -11.70 -16.90
C ALA A 42 19.48 -11.85 -18.26
N ALA A 43 19.48 -13.05 -18.86
CA ALA A 43 20.24 -13.39 -20.06
C ALA A 43 19.38 -13.62 -21.33
N VAL A 44 18.04 -13.69 -21.24
CA VAL A 44 17.18 -14.11 -22.36
C VAL A 44 16.29 -12.96 -22.84
N ARG A 45 16.74 -12.27 -23.90
CA ARG A 45 16.03 -11.10 -24.49
C ARG A 45 14.80 -11.42 -25.35
N ASN A 46 14.57 -12.68 -25.75
CA ASN A 46 13.59 -13.02 -26.79
C ASN A 46 12.65 -14.18 -26.39
N MET A 47 11.76 -13.98 -25.42
CA MET A 47 10.65 -14.92 -25.14
C MET A 47 9.29 -14.22 -25.22
N ARG A 48 8.30 -14.86 -25.85
CA ARG A 48 6.87 -14.47 -25.82
C ARG A 48 6.21 -14.83 -24.47
N ILE A 49 6.87 -14.51 -23.37
CA ILE A 49 6.37 -14.77 -22.02
C ILE A 49 6.21 -13.43 -21.32
N THR A 50 4.99 -13.11 -20.90
CA THR A 50 4.74 -11.93 -20.05
C THR A 50 5.22 -12.25 -18.65
N ILE A 51 6.33 -11.64 -18.25
CA ILE A 51 6.88 -11.79 -16.89
C ILE A 51 6.37 -10.60 -16.07
N LEU A 52 5.60 -10.91 -15.02
CA LEU A 52 5.26 -9.93 -14.00
C LEU A 52 6.36 -9.96 -12.95
N SER A 53 7.34 -9.05 -13.05
CA SER A 53 8.34 -8.89 -11.98
C SER A 53 7.79 -7.93 -10.92
N SER A 54 7.79 -8.37 -9.67
CA SER A 54 7.58 -7.51 -8.52
C SER A 54 8.94 -7.18 -7.91
N ASP A 55 9.18 -5.91 -7.60
CA ASP A 55 10.37 -5.47 -6.86
C ASP A 55 10.38 -5.96 -5.40
N ARG A 56 9.35 -6.70 -4.99
CA ARG A 56 9.07 -7.09 -3.60
C ARG A 56 9.15 -8.59 -3.41
N ALA A 57 9.65 -9.02 -2.26
CA ALA A 57 9.77 -10.44 -1.93
C ALA A 57 8.40 -11.03 -1.53
N ALA A 58 8.08 -12.22 -2.05
CA ALA A 58 6.79 -12.90 -1.84
C ALA A 58 6.48 -13.29 -0.36
N VAL A 59 7.43 -13.11 0.55
CA VAL A 59 7.32 -13.47 1.98
C VAL A 59 7.20 -12.24 2.88
N GLU A 60 7.11 -11.05 2.29
CA GLU A 60 6.81 -9.85 3.06
C GLU A 60 5.33 -9.89 3.47
N GLN A 61 5.11 -10.26 4.74
CA GLN A 61 3.81 -10.12 5.38
C GLN A 61 3.52 -8.64 5.53
N TYR A 62 2.49 -8.17 4.84
CA TYR A 62 1.98 -6.83 5.06
C TYR A 62 0.93 -6.89 6.16
N VAL A 63 0.93 -5.87 7.02
CA VAL A 63 -0.32 -5.42 7.62
C VAL A 63 -1.14 -5.00 6.42
N GLN A 64 -2.16 -5.79 6.06
CA GLN A 64 -3.27 -5.26 5.31
C GLN A 64 -3.79 -4.14 6.19
N ILE A 65 -3.35 -2.90 5.90
CA ILE A 65 -4.10 -1.73 6.29
C ILE A 65 -5.34 -1.82 5.41
N LEU A 66 -6.20 -2.78 5.77
CA LEU A 66 -7.61 -2.68 5.55
C LEU A 66 -7.91 -1.29 6.11
N CYS A 67 -8.42 -0.41 5.27
CA CYS A 67 -8.96 0.86 5.72
C CYS A 67 -10.21 0.53 6.57
N THR A 68 -10.06 -0.23 7.65
CA THR A 68 -11.10 -0.53 8.61
C THR A 68 -11.30 0.75 9.37
N ASN A 69 -12.29 1.49 8.90
CA ASN A 69 -12.66 2.82 9.34
C ASN A 69 -11.57 3.85 9.05
N PRO A 70 -11.66 4.60 7.94
CA PRO A 70 -11.07 5.94 7.98
C PRO A 70 -11.49 6.60 9.30
N PRO A 71 -10.56 7.20 10.07
CA PRO A 71 -10.97 8.09 11.14
C PRO A 71 -12.00 9.06 10.55
N PRO A 72 -13.04 9.44 11.30
CA PRO A 72 -14.09 10.31 10.78
C PRO A 72 -13.44 11.49 10.07
N THR A 73 -14.09 11.94 9.01
CA THR A 73 -13.73 13.09 8.18
C THR A 73 -13.51 14.39 8.96
N SER A 74 -13.66 14.37 10.29
CA SER A 74 -13.45 15.42 11.27
C SER A 74 -12.18 16.21 11.03
N TRP A 75 -11.03 15.57 10.82
CA TRP A 75 -9.78 16.34 10.68
C TRP A 75 -9.75 17.20 9.41
N LYS A 76 -10.40 16.75 8.32
CA LYS A 76 -10.47 17.47 7.06
C LYS A 76 -11.51 18.59 7.17
N GLU A 77 -12.65 18.28 7.76
CA GLU A 77 -13.74 19.22 8.03
C GLU A 77 -13.29 20.35 8.97
N ASP A 78 -12.52 20.04 10.01
CA ASP A 78 -11.95 21.03 10.93
C ASP A 78 -11.03 22.02 10.21
N ILE A 79 -10.19 21.54 9.30
CA ILE A 79 -9.31 22.40 8.50
C ILE A 79 -10.11 23.21 7.49
N ILE A 80 -11.11 22.61 6.84
CA ILE A 80 -11.98 23.33 5.89
C ILE A 80 -12.70 24.47 6.62
N ARG A 81 -13.38 24.16 7.73
CA ARG A 81 -14.08 25.14 8.58
C ARG A 81 -13.16 26.24 9.07
N PHE A 82 -11.94 25.90 9.48
CA PHE A 82 -10.95 26.90 9.88
C PHE A 82 -10.53 27.82 8.71
N LEU A 83 -10.41 27.27 7.50
CA LEU A 83 -10.03 28.03 6.30
C LEU A 83 -11.20 28.83 5.69
N THR A 84 -12.45 28.43 5.90
CA THR A 84 -13.65 29.11 5.36
C THR A 84 -14.27 30.10 6.34
N ASP A 85 -14.39 29.72 7.61
CA ASP A 85 -15.23 30.43 8.59
C ASP A 85 -14.37 31.18 9.63
N GLU A 86 -13.03 31.11 9.51
CA GLU A 86 -12.04 31.58 10.49
C GLU A 86 -12.33 31.18 11.94
N THR A 87 -13.16 30.16 12.14
CA THR A 87 -13.70 29.83 13.46
C THR A 87 -12.58 29.18 14.26
N THR A 88 -12.10 29.93 15.24
CA THR A 88 -10.99 29.56 16.08
C THR A 88 -11.54 29.10 17.44
N SER A 89 -11.06 27.96 17.95
CA SER A 89 -11.39 27.52 19.33
C SER A 89 -11.13 28.65 20.32
N GLU A 90 -12.01 28.83 21.31
CA GLU A 90 -11.85 29.82 22.38
C GLU A 90 -10.54 29.61 23.16
N ASN A 91 -10.00 28.37 23.14
CA ASN A 91 -8.72 28.06 23.74
C ASN A 91 -7.55 28.55 22.85
N PRO A 92 -6.74 29.51 23.32
CA PRO A 92 -5.63 30.09 22.52
C PRO A 92 -4.54 29.08 22.16
N LYS A 93 -4.38 28.00 22.95
CA LYS A 93 -3.41 26.93 22.63
C LYS A 93 -3.87 26.09 21.45
N GLU A 94 -5.14 25.71 21.43
CA GLU A 94 -5.75 24.94 20.34
C GLU A 94 -5.84 25.78 19.07
N ALA A 95 -6.22 27.05 19.19
CA ALA A 95 -6.18 28.04 18.12
C ALA A 95 -4.82 28.10 17.42
N ARG A 96 -3.74 28.19 18.21
CA ARG A 96 -2.37 28.23 17.68
C ARG A 96 -1.98 26.91 17.02
N ALA A 97 -2.31 25.78 17.64
CA ALA A 97 -2.05 24.46 17.06
C ALA A 97 -2.78 24.29 15.71
N MET A 98 -4.04 24.74 15.63
CA MET A 98 -4.84 24.66 14.41
C MET A 98 -4.31 25.59 13.32
N LYS A 99 -3.86 26.81 13.66
CA LYS A 99 -3.16 27.71 12.72
C LYS A 99 -1.92 27.06 12.11
N VAL A 100 -1.07 26.45 12.93
CA VAL A 100 0.15 25.76 12.46
C VAL A 100 -0.21 24.56 11.57
N LYS A 101 -1.27 23.83 11.92
CA LYS A 101 -1.76 22.69 11.13
C LYS A 101 -2.32 23.16 9.77
N ALA A 102 -3.19 24.16 9.76
CA ALA A 102 -3.87 24.69 8.58
C ALA A 102 -2.92 25.41 7.61
N ALA A 103 -1.81 25.99 8.08
CA ALA A 103 -0.80 26.61 7.23
C ALA A 103 -0.26 25.68 6.13
N ARG A 104 -0.30 24.36 6.36
CA ARG A 104 0.10 23.32 5.41
C ARG A 104 -0.96 23.03 4.34
N PHE A 105 -2.11 23.69 4.35
CA PHE A 105 -3.23 23.42 3.46
C PHE A 105 -3.76 24.67 2.78
N VAL A 106 -4.39 24.51 1.63
CA VAL A 106 -5.00 25.58 0.85
C VAL A 106 -6.27 25.09 0.17
N MET A 107 -7.27 25.97 0.07
CA MET A 107 -8.47 25.73 -0.72
C MET A 107 -8.26 26.30 -2.13
N ILE A 108 -8.42 25.46 -3.16
CA ILE A 108 -8.39 25.86 -4.57
C ILE A 108 -9.64 25.27 -5.22
N GLU A 109 -10.49 26.13 -5.79
CA GLU A 109 -11.74 25.72 -6.46
C GLU A 109 -12.64 24.79 -5.61
N GLY A 110 -12.76 25.08 -4.30
CA GLY A 110 -13.57 24.26 -3.39
C GLY A 110 -12.94 22.91 -3.01
N VAL A 111 -11.71 22.64 -3.43
CA VAL A 111 -10.97 21.43 -3.11
C VAL A 111 -9.80 21.75 -2.16
N LEU A 112 -9.67 20.94 -1.11
CA LEU A 112 -8.56 21.05 -0.16
C LEU A 112 -7.29 20.41 -0.75
N TYR A 113 -6.20 21.18 -0.76
CA TYR A 113 -4.87 20.72 -1.16
C TYR A 113 -3.87 20.86 -0.01
N LYS A 114 -2.91 19.94 0.05
CA LYS A 114 -1.75 20.02 0.94
C LYS A 114 -0.59 20.70 0.21
N ARG A 115 0.02 21.69 0.86
CA ARG A 115 1.27 22.33 0.44
C ARG A 115 2.42 21.37 0.74
N ASP A 116 3.02 20.81 -0.30
CA ASP A 116 4.26 20.07 -0.17
C ASP A 116 5.45 20.98 -0.51
N PHE A 117 6.62 20.67 0.06
CA PHE A 117 7.84 21.45 -0.11
C PHE A 117 8.36 21.41 -1.56
N SER A 118 7.97 20.38 -2.33
CA SER A 118 8.48 20.08 -3.68
C SER A 118 7.65 20.63 -4.85
N LYS A 119 6.65 21.48 -4.58
CA LYS A 119 5.89 22.32 -5.56
C LYS A 119 4.66 21.77 -6.31
N PRO A 120 4.27 20.47 -6.31
CA PRO A 120 2.88 20.15 -6.65
C PRO A 120 1.99 20.19 -5.40
N PHE A 121 0.87 20.91 -5.49
CA PHE A 121 -0.19 20.83 -4.50
C PHE A 121 -0.85 19.45 -4.56
N LEU A 122 -0.87 18.71 -3.44
CA LEU A 122 -1.45 17.37 -3.39
C LEU A 122 -2.93 17.45 -2.99
N LYS A 123 -3.83 16.90 -3.82
CA LYS A 123 -5.27 16.89 -3.56
C LYS A 123 -5.61 16.00 -2.36
N CYS A 124 -6.32 16.54 -1.37
CA CYS A 124 -6.78 15.77 -0.20
C CYS A 124 -8.03 14.96 -0.55
N LEU A 125 -7.87 13.65 -0.72
CA LEU A 125 -8.98 12.73 -0.99
C LEU A 125 -9.79 12.45 0.29
N THR A 126 -11.11 12.30 0.14
CA THR A 126 -11.96 11.69 1.17
C THR A 126 -11.91 10.16 1.00
N PRO A 127 -12.12 9.40 2.09
CA PRO A 127 -12.12 7.94 2.00
C PRO A 127 -13.20 7.37 1.06
N GLU A 128 -14.28 8.10 0.80
CA GLU A 128 -15.29 7.71 -0.20
C GLU A 128 -14.77 7.74 -1.64
N LYS A 129 -13.71 8.52 -1.91
CA LYS A 129 -13.11 8.66 -3.26
C LYS A 129 -11.79 7.92 -3.41
N THR A 130 -11.37 7.15 -2.41
CA THR A 130 -10.29 6.18 -2.56
C THR A 130 -10.90 4.88 -3.07
N THR A 131 -11.19 4.82 -4.37
CA THR A 131 -11.42 3.55 -5.05
C THR A 131 -10.10 2.80 -5.11
N CYS A 132 -10.07 1.60 -4.52
CA CYS A 132 -8.99 0.64 -4.73
C CYS A 132 -8.95 0.19 -6.21
#